data_AF-A0A7Y5W4E5-F1
#
_entry.id   AF-A0A7Y5W4E5-F1
#
_cell.length_a   1.000
_cell.length_b   1.000
_cell.length_c   1.000
_cell.angle_alpha   90.00
_cell.angle_beta   90.00
_cell.angle_gamma   90.00
#
_symmetry.space_group_name_H-M   'P 1'
#
loop_
_entity.id
_entity.type
_entity.pdbx_description
1 polymer ?
#
loop_
_entity_poly.entity_id
_entity_poly.type
_entity_poly.pdbx_seq_one_letter_code
_entity_poly.pdbx_strand_id
1 'polypeptide(L)'
;MIQIDQDPLGRQARIVRRTDEELVMVKALEDGSAAAGLFNLGQHDREIAVALSELGLARRCAVRDLWRQKDVGTAEGRYSASIGRHGVALVRLQPAR
;
A
#
# COMPACT_ATOMS: atom_id res chain seq x y z
N MET A 1 -4.66 -15.23 -10.08
CA MET A 1 -3.57 -14.23 -10.00
C MET A 1 -3.54 -13.52 -11.34
N ILE A 2 -3.40 -12.19 -11.34
CA ILE A 2 -3.73 -11.23 -12.43
C ILE A 2 -5.15 -10.67 -12.31
N GLN A 3 -5.32 -9.67 -11.43
CA GLN A 3 -6.39 -8.68 -11.54
C GLN A 3 -5.88 -7.29 -11.12
N ILE A 4 -4.59 -7.02 -11.34
CA ILE A 4 -3.96 -5.72 -11.10
C ILE A 4 -3.56 -5.05 -12.43
N ASP A 5 -3.63 -5.77 -13.56
CA ASP A 5 -3.24 -5.25 -14.87
C ASP A 5 -4.39 -4.67 -15.71
N GLN A 6 -5.63 -4.64 -15.20
CA GLN A 6 -6.74 -4.05 -15.92
C GLN A 6 -7.41 -3.00 -15.05
N ASP A 7 -6.80 -1.82 -15.01
CA ASP A 7 -7.36 -0.65 -14.34
C ASP A 7 -7.46 0.51 -15.36
N PRO A 8 -8.67 0.87 -15.80
CA PRO A 8 -8.94 1.75 -16.93
C PRO A 8 -8.55 3.24 -16.71
N LEU A 9 -8.04 3.61 -15.53
CA LEU A 9 -7.77 5.02 -15.22
C LEU A 9 -6.42 5.56 -15.76
N GLY A 10 -5.50 4.72 -16.24
CA GLY A 10 -4.23 5.19 -16.85
C GLY A 10 -3.29 6.01 -15.94
N ARG A 11 -3.62 6.19 -14.65
CA ARG A 11 -2.77 6.90 -13.69
C ARG A 11 -1.68 5.96 -13.19
N GLN A 12 -0.44 6.24 -13.58
CA GLN A 12 0.73 5.53 -13.06
C GLN A 12 0.79 5.62 -11.54
N ALA A 13 1.27 4.55 -10.91
CA ALA A 13 1.64 4.59 -9.51
C ALA A 13 2.73 5.66 -9.30
N ARG A 14 2.62 6.45 -8.23
CA ARG A 14 3.63 7.43 -7.83
C ARG A 14 4.52 6.88 -6.71
N ILE A 15 5.77 7.31 -6.70
CA ILE A 15 6.71 7.02 -5.61
C ILE A 15 6.42 8.01 -4.48
N VAL A 16 6.11 7.50 -3.29
CA VAL A 16 5.92 8.30 -2.06
C VAL A 16 7.23 8.40 -1.30
N ARG A 17 7.98 7.30 -1.25
CA ARG A 17 9.27 7.22 -0.57
C ARG A 17 10.19 6.26 -1.30
N ARG A 18 11.46 6.62 -1.46
CA ARG A 18 12.49 5.76 -2.02
C ARG A 18 13.81 6.04 -1.34
N THR A 19 14.41 5.00 -0.79
CA THR A 19 15.77 4.96 -0.25
C THR A 19 16.47 3.72 -0.80
N ASP A 20 17.71 3.48 -0.37
CA ASP A 20 18.43 2.24 -0.72
C ASP A 20 17.83 0.99 -0.03
N GLU A 21 17.04 1.18 1.03
CA GLU A 21 16.51 0.10 1.86
C GLU A 21 15.01 -0.13 1.71
N GLU A 22 14.27 0.84 1.19
CA GLU A 22 12.83 0.73 1.00
C GLU A 22 12.31 1.55 -0.19
N LEU A 23 11.21 1.07 -0.76
CA LEU A 23 10.43 1.77 -1.77
C LEU A 23 8.95 1.71 -1.38
N VAL A 24 8.25 2.84 -1.43
CA VAL A 24 6.81 2.93 -1.22
C VAL A 24 6.18 3.57 -2.43
N MET A 25 5.29 2.82 -3.08
CA MET A 25 4.56 3.24 -4.28
C MET A 25 3.06 3.24 -4.01
N VAL A 26 2.35 4.20 -4.57
CA VAL A 26 0.92 4.34 -4.37
C VAL A 26 0.22 4.67 -5.65
N LYS A 27 -0.92 4.03 -5.88
CA LYS A 27 -1.84 4.30 -6.98
C LYS A 27 -3.22 4.62 -6.42
N ALA A 28 -3.73 5.81 -6.73
CA ALA A 28 -5.12 6.14 -6.44
C ALA A 28 -6.06 5.36 -7.37
N LEU A 29 -7.17 4.87 -6.85
CA LEU A 29 -8.19 4.10 -7.58
C LEU A 29 -9.45 4.95 -7.78
N GLU A 30 -10.28 4.58 -8.75
CA GLU A 30 -11.49 5.34 -9.13
C GLU A 30 -12.51 5.51 -7.99
N ASP A 31 -12.60 4.53 -7.10
CA ASP A 31 -13.56 4.52 -6.00
C ASP A 31 -13.12 5.34 -4.77
N GLY A 32 -12.01 6.09 -4.89
CA GLY A 32 -11.43 6.88 -3.80
C GLY A 32 -10.57 6.06 -2.83
N SER A 33 -10.37 4.76 -3.08
CA SER A 33 -9.37 3.96 -2.38
C SER A 33 -7.97 4.13 -3.01
N ALA A 34 -6.93 3.60 -2.36
CA ALA A 34 -5.59 3.56 -2.92
C ALA A 34 -4.97 2.17 -2.80
N ALA A 35 -4.21 1.75 -3.82
CA ALA A 35 -3.30 0.62 -3.74
C ALA A 35 -1.91 1.11 -3.29
N ALA A 36 -1.35 0.51 -2.25
CA ALA A 36 -0.01 0.80 -1.73
C ALA A 36 0.88 -0.43 -1.82
N GLY A 37 2.02 -0.29 -2.48
CA GLY A 37 3.11 -1.25 -2.51
C GLY A 37 4.25 -0.80 -1.60
N LEU A 38 4.54 -1.58 -0.57
CA LEU A 38 5.63 -1.35 0.38
C LEU A 38 6.69 -2.42 0.09
N PHE A 39 7.88 -2.00 -0.31
CA PHE A 39 8.96 -2.90 -0.74
C PHE A 39 10.14 -2.75 0.21
N ASN A 40 10.57 -3.86 0.79
CA ASN A 40 11.81 -3.93 1.55
C ASN A 40 12.95 -4.25 0.57
N LEU A 41 13.83 -3.29 0.30
CA LEU A 41 14.99 -3.47 -0.57
C LEU A 41 16.22 -3.94 0.21
N GLY A 42 16.18 -3.84 1.54
CA GLY A 42 17.26 -4.21 2.43
C GLY A 42 17.46 -5.71 2.63
N GLN A 43 18.47 -6.03 3.44
CA GLN A 43 18.93 -7.40 3.70
C GLN A 43 18.31 -8.05 4.95
N HIS A 44 17.46 -7.33 5.68
CA HIS A 44 16.84 -7.79 6.92
C HIS A 44 15.37 -7.42 6.95
N ASP A 45 14.60 -8.08 7.82
CA ASP A 45 13.21 -7.76 8.07
C ASP A 45 13.06 -6.30 8.51
N ARG A 46 12.04 -5.62 7.98
CA ARG A 46 11.82 -4.20 8.21
C ARG A 46 10.35 -3.90 8.38
N GLU A 47 10.04 -3.06 9.37
CA GLU A 47 8.74 -2.40 9.41
C GLU A 47 8.76 -1.22 8.45
N ILE A 48 7.87 -1.25 7.45
CA ILE A 48 7.65 -0.14 6.53
C ILE A 48 6.27 0.43 6.82
N ALA A 49 6.18 1.76 6.97
CA ALA A 49 4.95 2.47 7.25
C ALA A 49 4.66 3.57 6.21
N VAL A 50 3.38 3.89 6.02
CA VAL A 50 2.92 5.01 5.21
C VAL A 50 1.75 5.71 5.90
N ALA A 51 1.79 7.04 5.96
CA ALA A 51 0.70 7.80 6.56
C ALA A 51 -0.46 7.90 5.57
N LEU A 52 -1.70 7.72 6.04
CA LEU A 52 -2.89 7.80 5.19
C LEU A 52 -3.07 9.20 4.60
N SER A 53 -2.63 10.24 5.31
CA SER A 53 -2.60 11.63 4.84
C SER A 53 -1.66 11.83 3.65
N GLU A 54 -0.51 11.16 3.62
CA GLU A 54 0.42 11.19 2.47
C GLU A 54 -0.22 10.59 1.21
N LEU A 55 -1.26 9.76 1.39
CA LEU A 55 -2.01 9.12 0.32
C LEU A 55 -3.24 9.93 -0.11
N GLY A 56 -3.57 11.02 0.59
CA GLY A 56 -4.80 11.77 0.39
C GLY A 56 -6.05 11.01 0.87
N LEU A 57 -5.90 10.05 1.79
CA LEU A 57 -6.98 9.23 2.30
C LEU A 57 -7.52 9.75 3.65
N ALA A 58 -8.72 9.28 3.99
CA ALA A 58 -9.31 9.51 5.30
C ALA A 58 -8.44 8.94 6.43
N ARG A 59 -8.57 9.52 7.64
CA ARG A 59 -7.82 9.08 8.82
C ARG A 59 -8.05 7.61 9.16
N ARG A 60 -9.20 7.03 8.81
CA ARG A 60 -9.53 5.62 9.04
C ARG A 60 -9.82 4.93 7.72
N CYS A 61 -9.07 3.86 7.43
CA CYS A 61 -9.24 3.06 6.22
C CYS A 61 -9.35 1.57 6.56
N ALA A 62 -10.23 0.85 5.89
CA ALA A 62 -10.18 -0.60 5.80
C ALA A 62 -8.97 -1.01 4.94
N VAL A 63 -8.30 -2.08 5.35
CA VAL A 63 -7.10 -2.59 4.70
C VAL A 63 -7.36 -3.99 4.16
N ARG A 64 -7.09 -4.18 2.88
CA ARG A 64 -7.14 -5.49 2.22
C ARG A 64 -5.78 -5.84 1.65
N ASP A 65 -5.25 -7.00 2.01
CA ASP A 65 -4.08 -7.58 1.38
C ASP A 65 -4.48 -8.13 0.00
N LEU A 66 -3.85 -7.60 -1.05
CA LEU A 66 -4.17 -7.95 -2.44
C LEU A 66 -3.48 -9.23 -2.90
N TRP A 67 -2.37 -9.63 -2.28
CA TRP A 67 -1.70 -10.91 -2.55
C TRP A 67 -2.53 -12.07 -2.01
N ARG A 68 -2.97 -11.95 -0.75
CA ARG A 68 -3.75 -12.96 -0.04
C ARG A 68 -5.25 -12.84 -0.30
N GLN A 69 -5.68 -11.79 -1.02
CA GLN A 69 -7.08 -11.43 -1.25
C GLN A 69 -7.91 -11.40 0.05
N LYS A 70 -7.31 -10.93 1.14
CA LYS A 70 -7.84 -11.03 2.50
C LYS A 70 -7.95 -9.67 3.15
N ASP A 71 -9.06 -9.41 3.80
CA ASP A 71 -9.21 -8.23 4.65
C ASP A 71 -8.38 -8.41 5.92
N VAL A 72 -7.47 -7.46 6.20
CA VAL A 72 -6.48 -7.55 7.28
C VAL A 72 -6.74 -6.56 8.42
N GLY A 73 -7.88 -5.86 8.37
CA GLY A 73 -8.36 -4.99 9.45
C GLY A 73 -8.51 -3.54 9.01
N THR A 74 -8.29 -2.62 9.95
CA THR A 74 -8.38 -1.17 9.73
C THR A 74 -7.08 -0.47 10.12
N ALA A 75 -6.67 0.51 9.32
CA ALA A 75 -5.58 1.41 9.62
C ALA A 75 -6.13 2.77 10.10
N GLU A 76 -5.48 3.35 11.11
CA GLU A 76 -5.82 4.68 11.62
C GLU A 76 -4.57 5.57 11.62
N GLY A 77 -4.63 6.67 10.87
CA GLY A 77 -3.53 7.62 10.67
C GLY A 77 -2.39 7.10 9.79
N ARG A 78 -1.95 5.85 10.00
CA ARG A 78 -0.91 5.17 9.20
C ARG A 78 -1.23 3.69 9.00
N TYR A 79 -0.69 3.12 7.92
CA TYR A 79 -0.58 1.68 7.73
C TYR A 79 0.89 1.26 7.89
N SER A 80 1.17 0.18 8.61
CA SER A 80 2.50 -0.41 8.72
C SER A 80 2.46 -1.91 8.51
N ALA A 81 3.54 -2.45 7.93
CA ALA A 81 3.72 -3.88 7.72
C ALA A 81 5.16 -4.27 8.03
N SER A 82 5.33 -5.38 8.74
CA SER A 82 6.63 -6.06 8.84
C SER A 82 6.84 -6.90 7.59
N ILE A 83 7.89 -6.59 6.84
CA ILE A 83 8.18 -7.15 5.52
C ILE A 83 9.57 -7.77 5.58
N GLY A 84 9.63 -9.07 5.28
CA GLY A 84 10.88 -9.80 5.25
C GLY A 84 11.86 -9.25 4.21
N ARG A 85 13.13 -9.65 4.31
CA ARG A 85 14.17 -9.29 3.33
C ARG A 85 13.68 -9.45 1.87
N HIS A 86 13.89 -8.42 1.05
CA HIS A 86 13.43 -8.37 -0.36
C HIS A 86 11.93 -8.61 -0.57
N GLY A 87 11.14 -8.52 0.51
CA GLY A 87 9.71 -8.76 0.50
C GLY A 87 8.92 -7.55 0.02
N VAL A 88 7.63 -7.81 -0.23
CA VAL A 88 6.66 -6.78 -0.60
C VAL A 88 5.35 -7.00 0.15
N ALA A 89 4.76 -5.92 0.63
CA ALA A 89 3.34 -5.88 0.99
C ALA A 89 2.59 -5.07 -0.06
N LEU A 90 1.48 -5.63 -0.55
CA LEU A 90 0.60 -4.96 -1.50
C LEU A 90 -0.80 -4.93 -0.93
N VAL A 91 -1.26 -3.74 -0.58
CA VAL A 91 -2.55 -3.53 0.09
C VAL A 91 -3.41 -2.52 -0.63
N ARG A 92 -4.72 -2.69 -0.51
CA ARG A 92 -5.72 -1.66 -0.81
C ARG A 92 -6.18 -1.02 0.49
N LEU A 93 -6.18 0.30 0.51
CA LEU A 93 -6.63 1.15 1.61
C LEU A 93 -7.88 1.88 1.16
N GLN A 94 -9.01 1.52 1.74
CA GLN A 94 -10.31 2.09 1.40
C GLN A 94 -10.83 2.90 2.59
N PRO A 95 -11.23 4.18 2.41
CA PRO A 95 -11.84 4.96 3.48
C PRO A 95 -12.99 4.19 4.16
N ALA A 96 -12.94 4.07 5.48
CA ALA A 96 -14.05 3.51 6.24
C ALA A 96 -15.22 4.51 6.19
N ARG A 97 -16.43 4.01 5.89
CA ARG A 97 -17.66 4.80 6.00
C ARG A 97 -17.97 5.13 7.46
#